data_AF-W1NFU3-F1
#
_entry.id   AF-W1NFU3-F1
#
_cell.length_a   1.000
_cell.length_b   1.000
_cell.length_c   1.000
_cell.angle_alpha   90.00
_cell.angle_beta   90.00
_cell.angle_gamma   90.00
#
_symmetry.space_group_name_H-M   'P 1'
#
loop_
_entity.id
_entity.type
_entity.pdbx_description
1 polymer ?
#
loop_
_entity_poly.entity_id
_entity_poly.type
_entity_poly.pdbx_seq_one_letter_code
_entity_poly.pdbx_strand_id
1 'polypeptide(L)'
;MGTGDAVEMIPNSQKNGDSPPGFMVVGFEVVPCSYQHVGDSAKNLQTYDKFSSPINCDTATLSMALKEVQPVIFSYEVSFVESDIKWPSRWDSYLKMEGARVHWFSILNSLMVVAFLAGIVLVIFLRTVRRDLTRYEELDKEAQAQMNEELSSWKLVVGDVFRAPPHPNLLCVMVAAGYVAVRLWRTINSGDHKGWLSASWRVACFFPVNYMVFDLHSLSGPISAALYLGYSLFMTLAVMLATGTVGFLSSFWFVHYLFSSVKLN
;
A
#
# COMPACT_ATOMS: atom_id res chain seq x y z
N MET A 1 -2.45 16.35 5.04
CA MET A 1 -2.05 17.78 5.02
C MET A 1 -1.45 18.06 6.38
N GLY A 2 -0.13 18.18 6.43
CA GLY A 2 0.65 18.21 7.66
C GLY A 2 0.71 19.63 8.24
N THR A 3 0.95 19.72 9.55
CA THR A 3 1.11 20.98 10.31
C THR A 3 2.24 21.90 9.83
N GLY A 4 3.06 21.44 8.87
CA GLY A 4 4.13 22.24 8.24
C GLY A 4 3.60 23.33 7.31
N ASP A 5 2.53 23.05 6.56
CA ASP A 5 2.07 23.92 5.48
C ASP A 5 1.55 25.28 6.00
N ALA A 6 0.97 25.31 7.21
CA ALA A 6 0.47 26.56 7.82
C ALA A 6 1.56 27.44 8.43
N VAL A 7 2.68 26.85 8.86
CA VAL A 7 3.84 27.61 9.38
C VAL A 7 4.59 28.27 8.22
N GLU A 8 4.61 27.64 7.04
CA GLU A 8 5.19 28.22 5.82
C GLU A 8 4.38 29.41 5.26
N MET A 9 3.08 29.50 5.60
CA MET A 9 2.23 30.64 5.22
C MET A 9 2.41 31.87 6.11
N ILE A 10 3.11 31.74 7.24
CA ILE A 10 3.49 32.90 8.05
C ILE A 10 4.76 33.46 7.41
N PRO A 11 4.75 34.69 6.85
CA PRO A 11 5.95 35.28 6.28
C PRO A 11 7.00 35.36 7.39
N ASN A 12 8.02 34.50 7.29
CA ASN A 12 9.14 34.53 8.22
C ASN A 12 9.94 35.80 7.90
N SER A 13 9.64 36.87 8.64
CA SER A 13 10.35 38.15 8.60
C SER A 13 11.76 38.00 9.21
N GLN A 14 12.57 37.14 8.61
CA GLN A 14 14.00 36.99 8.91
C GLN A 14 14.88 37.27 7.70
N LYS A 15 14.33 37.89 6.65
CA LYS A 15 15.13 38.50 5.58
C LYS A 15 14.79 39.99 5.50
N ASN A 16 15.66 40.78 6.14
CA ASN A 16 15.70 42.24 6.19
C ASN A 16 14.85 42.84 7.32
N GLY A 17 15.53 43.37 8.34
CA GLY A 17 14.97 43.81 9.63
C GLY A 17 14.14 45.10 9.58
N ASP A 18 13.11 45.14 8.75
CA ASP A 18 12.20 46.29 8.65
C ASP A 18 10.73 45.92 8.36
N SER A 19 10.35 44.64 8.45
CA SER A 19 8.95 44.21 8.30
C SER A 19 8.33 43.80 9.64
N PRO A 20 7.15 44.35 10.01
CA PRO A 20 6.47 43.98 11.25
C PRO A 20 6.14 42.49 11.27
N PRO A 21 6.11 41.84 12.45
CA PRO A 21 5.76 40.43 12.57
C PRO A 21 4.37 40.16 11.97
N GLY A 22 4.27 39.11 11.15
CA GLY A 22 2.99 38.67 10.61
C GLY A 22 2.16 37.98 11.69
N PHE A 23 0.92 38.44 11.90
CA PHE A 23 -0.03 37.81 12.81
C PHE A 23 -1.06 36.99 12.03
N MET A 24 -1.48 35.86 12.59
CA MET A 24 -2.54 35.01 12.04
C MET A 24 -3.76 35.06 12.95
N VAL A 25 -4.92 35.40 12.38
CA VAL A 25 -6.19 35.39 13.10
C VAL A 25 -6.62 33.94 13.33
N VAL A 26 -6.72 33.55 14.60
CA VAL A 26 -6.99 32.17 15.01
C VAL A 26 -8.44 31.91 15.39
N GLY A 27 -9.15 32.98 15.71
CA GLY A 27 -10.52 32.97 16.18
C GLY A 27 -11.00 34.40 16.26
N PHE A 28 -12.31 34.56 16.24
CA PHE A 28 -12.97 35.83 16.45
C PHE A 28 -14.14 35.59 17.40
N GLU A 29 -14.32 36.49 18.36
CA GLU A 29 -15.47 36.51 19.25
C GLU A 29 -16.30 37.73 18.90
N VAL A 30 -17.60 37.54 18.68
CA VAL A 30 -18.53 38.63 18.35
C VAL A 30 -19.39 38.90 19.55
N VAL A 31 -19.25 40.08 20.13
CA VAL A 31 -20.10 40.56 21.22
C VAL A 31 -21.13 41.52 20.64
N PRO A 32 -22.41 41.12 20.52
CA PRO A 32 -23.46 42.03 20.05
C PRO A 32 -23.76 43.07 21.13
N CYS A 33 -23.87 44.33 20.72
CA CYS A 33 -24.26 45.44 21.59
C CYS A 33 -25.27 46.34 20.88
N SER A 34 -26.32 46.75 21.60
CA SER A 34 -27.23 47.79 21.11
C SER A 34 -26.79 49.16 21.64
N TYR A 35 -26.41 50.07 20.75
CA TYR A 35 -26.00 51.44 21.09
C TYR A 35 -26.71 52.46 20.20
N GLN A 36 -27.18 53.57 20.79
CA GLN A 36 -27.90 54.59 20.06
C GLN A 36 -26.92 55.66 19.58
N HIS A 37 -26.64 55.65 18.28
CA HIS A 37 -25.78 56.66 17.67
C HIS A 37 -26.47 58.03 17.63
N VAL A 38 -25.74 59.09 18.01
CA VAL A 38 -26.20 60.48 17.87
C VAL A 38 -26.30 60.82 16.38
N GLY A 39 -27.51 61.14 15.92
CA GLY A 39 -27.81 61.32 14.50
C GLY A 39 -27.04 62.45 13.81
N ASP A 40 -26.50 63.41 14.55
CA ASP A 40 -25.73 64.54 13.98
C ASP A 40 -24.25 64.22 13.76
N SER A 41 -23.69 63.29 14.54
CA SER A 41 -22.31 62.82 14.36
C SER A 41 -22.16 61.90 13.15
N ALA A 42 -23.24 61.23 12.73
CA ALA A 42 -23.23 60.26 11.64
C ALA A 42 -23.46 60.87 10.24
N LYS A 43 -24.04 62.06 10.14
CA LYS A 43 -24.34 62.72 8.85
C LYS A 43 -23.10 63.19 8.08
N ASN A 44 -21.99 63.41 8.80
CA ASN A 44 -20.75 63.94 8.24
C ASN A 44 -19.64 62.89 8.06
N LEU A 45 -19.93 61.62 8.37
CA LEU A 45 -18.95 60.52 8.28
C LEU A 45 -19.14 59.77 6.95
N GLN A 46 -18.04 59.43 6.29
CA GLN A 46 -18.05 58.49 5.17
C GLN A 46 -18.03 57.05 5.69
N THR A 47 -18.36 56.12 4.80
CA THR A 47 -18.24 54.68 5.08
C THR A 47 -16.83 54.37 5.54
N TYR A 48 -16.68 53.75 6.72
CA TYR A 48 -15.42 53.39 7.39
C TYR A 48 -14.69 54.50 8.18
N ASP A 49 -15.29 55.68 8.37
CA ASP A 49 -14.73 56.66 9.29
C ASP A 49 -14.91 56.25 10.76
N LYS A 50 -13.96 56.67 11.61
CA LYS A 50 -14.00 56.42 13.05
C LYS A 50 -14.92 57.42 13.75
N PHE A 51 -15.74 56.94 14.67
CA PHE A 51 -16.48 57.80 15.59
C PHE A 51 -15.51 58.47 16.58
N SER A 52 -15.72 59.76 16.85
CA SER A 52 -14.83 60.56 17.73
C SER A 52 -14.97 60.21 19.22
N SER A 53 -16.12 59.67 19.63
CA SER A 53 -16.40 59.28 21.02
C SER A 53 -16.25 57.77 21.23
N PRO A 54 -15.59 57.31 22.31
CA PRO A 54 -15.56 55.90 22.67
C PRO A 54 -16.97 55.43 23.02
N ILE A 55 -17.41 54.33 22.41
CA ILE A 55 -18.72 53.74 22.63
C ILE A 55 -18.61 52.82 23.85
N ASN A 56 -19.30 53.17 24.95
CA ASN A 56 -19.39 52.28 26.10
C ASN A 56 -20.62 51.37 25.94
N CYS A 57 -20.36 50.09 25.69
CA CYS A 57 -21.39 49.09 25.47
C CYS A 57 -21.67 48.32 26.77
N ASP A 58 -22.90 48.44 27.28
CA ASP A 58 -23.38 47.58 28.36
C ASP A 58 -23.90 46.26 27.78
N THR A 59 -23.26 45.16 28.13
CA THR A 59 -23.56 43.81 27.61
C THR A 59 -24.88 43.25 28.16
N ALA A 60 -25.51 43.91 29.13
CA ALA A 60 -26.77 43.48 29.72
C ALA A 60 -28.01 43.87 28.87
N THR A 61 -27.92 44.93 28.06
CA THR A 61 -29.05 45.43 27.26
C THR A 61 -28.91 45.01 25.80
N LEU A 62 -29.61 43.95 25.42
CA LEU A 62 -29.57 43.37 24.06
C LEU A 62 -30.61 43.97 23.09
N SER A 63 -31.56 44.74 23.60
CA SER A 63 -32.71 45.21 22.83
C SER A 63 -32.91 46.71 22.97
N MET A 64 -33.14 47.38 21.84
CA MET A 64 -33.48 48.79 21.76
C MET A 64 -34.85 48.97 21.09
N ALA A 65 -35.70 49.81 21.66
CA ALA A 65 -36.99 50.15 21.05
C ALA A 65 -36.78 51.13 19.88
N LEU A 66 -37.19 50.74 18.68
CA LEU A 66 -37.13 51.56 17.48
C LEU A 66 -38.50 52.21 17.22
N LYS A 67 -38.50 53.44 16.70
CA LYS A 67 -39.70 54.09 16.17
C LYS A 67 -39.83 53.78 14.67
N GLU A 68 -41.07 53.71 14.17
CA GLU A 68 -41.31 53.55 12.74
C GLU A 68 -40.64 54.69 11.94
N VAL A 69 -39.91 54.32 10.87
CA VAL A 69 -39.20 55.23 9.96
C VAL A 69 -37.94 55.91 10.54
N GLN A 70 -37.25 55.27 11.50
CA GLN A 70 -35.97 55.76 12.01
C GLN A 70 -34.75 55.12 11.29
N PRO A 71 -33.76 55.89 10.79
CA PRO A 71 -32.54 55.34 10.21
C PRO A 71 -31.66 54.68 11.29
N VAL A 72 -31.21 53.46 11.02
CA VAL A 72 -30.34 52.67 11.91
C VAL A 72 -28.91 52.68 11.37
N ILE A 73 -27.94 52.96 12.24
CA ILE A 73 -26.52 52.97 11.91
C ILE A 73 -25.89 51.72 12.52
N PHE A 74 -25.16 50.96 11.70
CA PHE A 74 -24.37 49.82 12.16
C PHE A 74 -22.92 50.25 12.32
N SER A 75 -22.36 49.98 13.48
CA SER A 75 -20.93 50.14 13.75
C SER A 75 -20.37 48.82 14.28
N TYR A 76 -19.08 48.62 14.09
CA TYR A 76 -18.35 47.50 14.66
C TYR A 76 -17.02 48.02 15.19
N GLU A 77 -16.54 47.40 16.25
CA GLU A 77 -15.23 47.65 16.82
C GLU A 77 -14.42 46.36 16.74
N VAL A 78 -13.13 46.49 16.42
CA VAL A 78 -12.21 45.36 16.33
C VAL A 78 -11.10 45.58 17.34
N SER A 79 -11.09 44.75 18.39
CA SER A 79 -9.99 44.67 19.34
C SER A 79 -9.14 43.44 19.04
N PHE A 80 -7.85 43.64 18.73
CA PHE A 80 -6.90 42.55 18.56
C PHE A 80 -6.30 42.18 19.93
N VAL A 81 -6.45 40.92 20.34
CA VAL A 81 -5.89 40.37 21.58
C VAL A 81 -4.87 39.29 21.21
N GLU A 82 -3.63 39.44 21.66
CA GLU A 82 -2.58 38.44 21.45
C GLU A 82 -2.81 37.23 22.36
N SER A 83 -2.56 36.04 21.82
CA SER A 83 -2.77 34.78 22.53
C SER A 83 -1.47 34.24 23.14
N ASP A 84 -1.52 33.76 24.38
CA ASP A 84 -0.35 33.20 25.08
C ASP A 84 0.10 31.81 24.56
N ILE A 85 -0.74 31.13 23.78
CA ILE A 85 -0.46 29.77 23.26
C ILE A 85 0.30 29.80 21.94
N LYS A 86 1.44 29.09 21.89
CA LYS A 86 2.22 28.94 20.66
C LYS A 86 1.42 28.13 19.63
N TRP A 87 1.57 28.47 18.34
CA TRP A 87 0.86 27.80 17.25
C TRP A 87 0.92 26.26 17.29
N PRO A 88 2.09 25.61 17.50
CA PRO A 88 2.17 24.16 17.51
C PRO A 88 1.43 23.50 18.68
N SER A 89 1.31 24.16 19.83
CA SER A 89 0.67 23.60 21.03
C SER A 89 -0.85 23.67 21.01
N ARG A 90 -1.47 24.33 20.02
CA ARG A 90 -2.94 24.44 19.94
C ARG A 90 -3.65 23.11 19.71
N TRP A 91 -3.00 22.18 19.01
CA TRP A 91 -3.56 20.86 18.73
C TRP A 91 -3.48 19.89 19.91
N ASP A 92 -2.71 20.22 20.96
CA ASP A 92 -2.49 19.36 22.13
C ASP A 92 -3.79 19.05 22.88
N SER A 93 -4.75 19.98 22.90
CA SER A 93 -6.08 19.73 23.49
C SER A 93 -6.88 18.67 22.75
N TYR A 94 -6.71 18.54 21.43
CA TYR A 94 -7.40 17.52 20.63
C TYR A 94 -6.69 16.17 20.70
N LEU A 95 -5.38 16.17 20.96
CA LEU A 95 -4.56 14.96 21.09
C LEU A 95 -4.61 14.35 22.49
N LYS A 96 -5.09 15.09 23.49
CA LYS A 96 -5.37 14.56 24.83
C LYS A 96 -6.60 13.65 24.79
N MET A 97 -6.37 12.36 24.54
CA MET A 97 -7.37 11.33 24.76
C MET A 97 -7.55 11.10 26.27
N GLU A 98 -8.48 11.80 26.91
CA GLU A 98 -8.91 11.53 28.30
C GLU A 98 -9.69 10.20 28.46
N GLY A 99 -9.69 9.31 27.46
CA GLY A 99 -10.53 8.10 27.42
C GLY A 99 -9.85 6.76 27.70
N ALA A 100 -8.53 6.70 27.86
CA ALA A 100 -7.80 5.41 27.89
C ALA A 100 -8.03 4.55 29.16
N ARG A 101 -8.74 5.05 30.17
CA ARG A 101 -8.86 4.40 31.49
C ARG A 101 -10.14 3.58 31.72
N VAL A 102 -10.94 3.24 30.70
CA VAL A 102 -12.22 2.51 30.92
C VAL A 102 -12.46 1.29 30.00
N HIS A 103 -11.63 1.02 28.98
CA HIS A 103 -11.97 -0.06 28.02
C HIS A 103 -11.53 -1.49 28.44
N TRP A 104 -10.69 -1.66 29.46
CA TRP A 104 -10.16 -2.98 29.84
C TRP A 104 -11.24 -3.99 30.27
N PHE A 105 -12.37 -3.52 30.81
CA PHE A 105 -13.50 -4.40 31.17
C PHE A 105 -14.10 -5.11 29.95
N SER A 106 -14.26 -4.41 28.82
CA SER A 106 -14.76 -5.02 27.58
C SER A 106 -13.74 -5.96 26.94
N ILE A 107 -12.44 -5.72 27.15
CA ILE A 107 -11.37 -6.60 26.67
C ILE A 107 -11.35 -7.91 27.46
N LEU A 108 -11.50 -7.85 28.79
CA LEU A 108 -11.61 -9.05 29.62
C LEU A 108 -12.86 -9.86 29.27
N ASN A 109 -14.00 -9.19 29.10
CA ASN A 109 -15.26 -9.85 28.76
C ASN A 109 -15.18 -10.57 27.42
N SER A 110 -14.58 -9.96 26.39
CA SER A 110 -14.42 -10.61 25.09
C SER A 110 -13.41 -11.77 25.14
N LEU A 111 -12.32 -11.62 25.90
CA LEU A 111 -11.33 -12.69 26.08
C LEU A 111 -11.92 -13.93 26.78
N MET A 112 -12.78 -13.73 27.78
CA MET A 112 -13.48 -14.82 28.46
C MET A 112 -14.37 -15.61 27.50
N VAL A 113 -15.13 -14.92 26.64
CA VAL A 113 -16.01 -15.56 25.63
C VAL A 113 -15.20 -16.35 24.60
N VAL A 114 -14.08 -15.78 24.12
CA VAL A 114 -13.21 -16.46 23.15
C VAL A 114 -12.58 -17.72 23.75
N ALA A 115 -12.09 -17.65 24.98
CA ALA A 115 -11.51 -18.80 25.67
C ALA A 115 -12.55 -19.92 25.87
N PHE A 116 -13.79 -19.56 26.22
CA PHE A 116 -14.87 -20.52 26.39
C PHE A 116 -15.25 -21.21 25.07
N LEU A 117 -15.41 -20.46 23.98
CA LEU A 117 -15.69 -21.01 22.66
C LEU A 117 -14.54 -21.91 22.17
N ALA A 118 -13.29 -21.50 22.36
CA ALA A 118 -12.12 -22.31 22.02
C ALA A 118 -12.09 -23.64 22.80
N GLY A 119 -12.46 -23.61 24.08
CA GLY A 119 -12.58 -24.81 24.91
C GLY A 119 -13.62 -25.80 24.39
N ILE A 120 -14.80 -25.32 23.99
CA ILE A 120 -15.85 -26.18 23.43
C ILE A 120 -15.39 -26.81 22.12
N VAL A 121 -14.78 -26.03 21.22
CA VAL A 121 -14.23 -26.54 19.95
C VAL A 121 -13.15 -27.58 20.21
N LEU A 122 -12.25 -27.35 21.17
CA LEU A 122 -11.20 -28.31 21.55
C LEU A 122 -11.79 -29.63 22.07
N VAL A 123 -12.85 -29.58 22.89
CA VAL A 123 -13.53 -30.79 23.38
C VAL A 123 -14.19 -31.56 22.25
N ILE A 124 -14.86 -30.87 21.32
CA ILE A 124 -15.46 -31.52 20.13
C ILE A 124 -14.37 -32.18 19.30
N PHE A 125 -13.27 -31.47 19.03
CA PHE A 125 -12.14 -31.98 18.27
C PHE A 125 -11.49 -33.20 18.95
N LEU A 126 -11.24 -33.14 20.26
CA LEU A 126 -10.67 -34.28 20.99
C LEU A 126 -11.64 -35.47 21.00
N ARG A 127 -12.95 -35.24 21.06
CA ARG A 127 -13.96 -36.31 20.95
C ARG A 127 -13.97 -36.93 19.56
N THR A 128 -13.89 -36.13 18.50
CA THR A 128 -13.84 -36.67 17.12
C THR A 128 -12.56 -37.44 16.88
N VAL A 129 -11.40 -36.89 17.29
CA VAL A 129 -10.10 -37.59 17.15
C VAL A 129 -10.07 -38.90 17.91
N ARG A 130 -10.54 -38.93 19.18
CA ARG A 130 -10.59 -40.18 19.95
C ARG A 130 -11.51 -41.20 19.29
N ARG A 131 -12.69 -40.78 18.82
CA ARG A 131 -13.64 -41.66 18.11
C ARG A 131 -13.07 -42.19 16.80
N ASP A 132 -12.37 -41.35 16.04
CA ASP A 132 -11.76 -41.76 14.78
C ASP A 132 -10.59 -42.71 15.04
N LEU A 133 -9.76 -42.45 16.04
CA LEU A 133 -8.66 -43.35 16.42
C LEU A 133 -9.17 -44.74 16.81
N THR A 134 -10.21 -44.83 17.64
CA THR A 134 -10.82 -46.12 18.00
C THR A 134 -11.38 -46.84 16.78
N ARG A 135 -11.97 -46.09 15.84
CA ARG A 135 -12.48 -46.65 14.58
C ARG A 135 -11.36 -47.17 13.68
N TYR A 136 -10.22 -46.48 13.64
CA TYR A 136 -9.04 -46.97 12.90
C TYR A 136 -8.43 -48.22 13.54
N GLU A 137 -8.38 -48.30 14.88
CA GLU A 137 -7.91 -49.51 15.58
C GLU A 137 -8.83 -50.72 15.33
N GLU A 138 -10.15 -50.51 15.24
CA GLU A 138 -11.11 -51.56 14.89
C GLU A 138 -10.92 -52.03 13.45
N LEU A 139 -10.82 -51.10 12.49
CA LEU A 139 -10.57 -51.42 11.08
C LEU A 139 -9.22 -52.11 10.86
N ASP A 140 -8.18 -51.74 11.60
CA ASP A 140 -6.85 -52.37 11.53
C ASP A 140 -6.89 -53.80 12.07
N LYS A 141 -7.64 -54.05 13.16
CA LYS A 141 -7.86 -55.42 13.68
C LYS A 141 -8.64 -56.29 12.70
N GLU A 142 -9.68 -55.76 12.06
CA GLU A 142 -10.45 -56.47 11.02
C GLU A 142 -9.59 -56.73 9.78
N ALA A 143 -8.84 -55.74 9.30
CA ALA A 143 -7.92 -55.88 8.18
C ALA A 143 -6.80 -56.89 8.49
N GLN A 144 -6.25 -56.89 9.71
CA GLN A 144 -5.20 -57.82 10.12
C GLN A 144 -5.72 -59.24 10.32
N ALA A 145 -6.97 -59.41 10.77
CA ALA A 145 -7.64 -60.71 10.82
C ALA A 145 -7.87 -61.29 9.41
N GLN A 146 -8.29 -60.44 8.46
CA GLN A 146 -8.50 -60.82 7.06
C GLN A 146 -7.17 -61.03 6.30
N MET A 147 -6.12 -60.26 6.63
CA MET A 147 -4.76 -60.36 6.06
C MET A 147 -3.96 -61.55 6.62
N ASN A 148 -4.27 -62.03 7.82
CA ASN A 148 -3.73 -63.30 8.32
C ASN A 148 -4.31 -64.51 7.56
N GLU A 149 -5.47 -64.35 6.92
CA GLU A 149 -6.10 -65.37 6.08
C GLU A 149 -5.63 -65.28 4.61
N GLU A 150 -5.30 -64.08 4.11
CA GLU A 150 -4.71 -63.86 2.79
C GLU A 150 -3.40 -63.05 2.83
N LEU A 151 -2.29 -63.70 2.53
CA LEU A 151 -0.92 -63.16 2.49
C LEU A 151 -0.79 -61.79 1.76
N SER A 152 -0.89 -60.68 2.50
CA SER A 152 -0.11 -59.43 2.36
C SER A 152 -0.09 -58.68 0.98
N SER A 153 -1.21 -58.05 0.60
CA SER A 153 -1.34 -57.19 -0.61
C SER A 153 -0.67 -55.80 -0.52
N TRP A 154 -0.59 -55.16 0.66
CA TRP A 154 0.06 -53.84 0.80
C TRP A 154 1.59 -53.87 0.68
N LYS A 155 2.20 -55.04 0.90
CA LYS A 155 3.66 -55.23 0.77
C LYS A 155 4.11 -55.31 -0.70
N LEU A 156 3.19 -55.59 -1.63
CA LEU A 156 3.40 -55.48 -3.08
C LEU A 156 3.39 -54.02 -3.56
N VAL A 157 2.56 -53.15 -2.95
CA VAL A 157 2.43 -51.73 -3.32
C VAL A 157 3.71 -50.93 -2.98
N VAL A 158 4.41 -51.30 -1.90
CA VAL A 158 5.71 -50.70 -1.56
C VAL A 158 6.76 -50.94 -2.65
N GLY A 159 6.65 -52.01 -3.45
CA GLY A 159 7.51 -52.28 -4.59
C GLY A 159 7.20 -51.40 -5.82
N ASP A 160 5.95 -50.94 -5.97
CA ASP A 160 5.52 -50.11 -7.10
C ASP A 160 5.88 -48.63 -6.94
N VAL A 161 6.10 -48.14 -5.70
CA VAL A 161 6.57 -46.76 -5.43
C VAL A 161 7.96 -46.50 -6.02
N PHE A 162 8.78 -47.53 -6.20
CA PHE A 162 10.12 -47.42 -6.78
C PHE A 162 10.16 -47.69 -8.29
N ARG A 163 9.01 -47.86 -8.94
CA ARG A 163 8.96 -48.13 -10.38
C ARG A 163 9.12 -46.82 -11.15
N ALA A 164 10.16 -46.75 -12.00
CA ALA A 164 10.41 -45.58 -12.82
C ALA A 164 9.19 -45.32 -13.75
N PRO A 165 8.69 -44.07 -13.83
CA PRO A 165 7.53 -43.75 -14.67
C PRO A 165 7.85 -44.02 -16.14
N PRO A 166 6.84 -44.37 -16.97
CA PRO A 166 7.05 -44.78 -18.36
C PRO A 166 7.75 -43.74 -19.24
N HIS A 167 7.69 -42.44 -18.87
CA HIS A 167 8.33 -41.34 -19.61
C HIS A 167 9.01 -40.32 -18.68
N PRO A 168 10.18 -40.65 -18.10
CA PRO A 168 10.85 -39.78 -17.12
C PRO A 168 11.35 -38.46 -17.73
N ASN A 169 11.71 -38.48 -19.02
CA ASN A 169 12.20 -37.30 -19.74
C ASN A 169 11.10 -36.24 -19.92
N LEU A 170 9.86 -36.64 -20.23
CA LEU A 170 8.73 -35.70 -20.37
C LEU A 170 8.36 -35.05 -19.04
N LEU A 171 8.38 -35.83 -17.95
CA LEU A 171 8.10 -35.30 -16.61
C LEU A 171 9.16 -34.29 -16.20
N CYS A 172 10.45 -34.59 -16.44
CA CYS A 172 11.54 -33.66 -16.16
C CYS A 172 11.39 -32.34 -16.93
N VAL A 173 11.07 -32.41 -18.24
CA VAL A 173 10.84 -31.23 -19.08
C VAL A 173 9.65 -30.42 -18.58
N MET A 174 8.54 -31.05 -18.19
CA MET A 174 7.37 -30.34 -17.65
C MET A 174 7.65 -29.65 -16.31
N VAL A 175 8.38 -30.30 -15.39
CA VAL A 175 8.75 -29.71 -14.10
C VAL A 175 9.72 -28.54 -14.30
N ALA A 176 10.73 -28.70 -15.17
CA ALA A 176 11.66 -27.64 -15.52
C ALA A 176 10.94 -26.45 -16.18
N ALA A 177 10.02 -26.71 -17.12
CA ALA A 177 9.22 -25.68 -17.78
C ALA A 177 8.34 -24.92 -16.78
N GLY A 178 7.69 -25.63 -15.84
CA GLY A 178 6.90 -25.02 -14.78
C GLY A 178 7.72 -24.13 -13.84
N TYR A 179 8.90 -24.60 -13.42
CA TYR A 179 9.82 -23.81 -12.59
C TYR A 179 10.29 -22.53 -13.30
N VAL A 180 10.66 -22.63 -14.59
CA VAL A 180 11.06 -21.48 -15.40
C VAL A 180 9.91 -20.48 -15.54
N ALA A 181 8.68 -20.93 -15.79
CA ALA A 181 7.50 -20.08 -15.93
C ALA A 181 7.17 -19.32 -14.63
N VAL A 182 7.18 -20.01 -13.47
CA VAL A 182 6.92 -19.38 -12.16
C VAL A 182 8.00 -18.36 -11.81
N ARG A 183 9.27 -18.67 -12.12
CA ARG A 183 10.38 -17.75 -11.89
C ARG A 183 10.27 -16.51 -12.77
N LEU A 184 9.93 -16.69 -14.06
CA LEU A 184 9.75 -15.61 -15.02
C LEU A 184 8.60 -14.67 -14.59
N TRP A 185 7.46 -15.24 -14.18
CA TRP A 185 6.33 -14.48 -13.66
C TRP A 185 6.71 -13.62 -12.44
N ARG A 186 7.45 -14.20 -11.49
CA ARG A 186 7.97 -13.46 -10.32
C ARG A 186 8.89 -12.32 -10.72
N THR A 187 9.77 -12.53 -11.70
CA THR A 187 10.69 -11.48 -12.15
C THR A 187 9.99 -10.36 -12.93
N ILE A 188 8.89 -10.65 -13.64
CA ILE A 188 8.08 -9.63 -14.34
C ILE A 188 7.34 -8.76 -13.32
N ASN A 189 6.73 -9.38 -12.30
CA ASN A 189 5.91 -8.66 -11.32
C ASN A 189 6.73 -7.81 -10.33
N SER A 190 8.03 -8.10 -10.17
CA SER A 190 8.91 -7.39 -9.23
C SER A 190 9.64 -6.18 -9.82
N GLY A 191 9.49 -5.86 -11.12
CA GLY A 191 10.02 -4.63 -11.73
C GLY A 191 11.55 -4.42 -11.68
N ASP A 192 12.32 -5.44 -11.33
CA ASP A 192 13.74 -5.31 -11.00
C ASP A 192 14.63 -5.50 -12.25
N HIS A 193 15.12 -4.39 -12.81
CA HIS A 193 15.86 -4.37 -14.08
C HIS A 193 17.20 -5.16 -14.01
N LYS A 194 17.76 -5.38 -12.82
CA LYS A 194 18.99 -6.18 -12.62
C LYS A 194 18.73 -7.69 -12.70
N GLY A 195 17.53 -8.14 -12.34
CA GLY A 195 17.13 -9.55 -12.39
C GLY A 195 17.05 -10.11 -13.81
N TRP A 196 16.66 -9.25 -14.77
CA TRP A 196 16.54 -9.61 -16.18
C TRP A 196 17.88 -9.97 -16.83
N LEU A 197 18.95 -9.23 -16.54
CA LEU A 197 20.28 -9.51 -17.10
C LEU A 197 20.84 -10.85 -16.57
N SER A 198 20.61 -11.15 -15.27
CA SER A 198 21.04 -12.41 -14.66
C SER A 198 20.24 -13.62 -15.19
N ALA A 199 18.93 -13.45 -15.43
CA ALA A 199 18.08 -14.48 -16.00
C ALA A 199 18.44 -14.78 -17.46
N SER A 200 18.60 -13.75 -18.30
CA SER A 200 19.00 -13.92 -19.70
C SER A 200 20.38 -14.54 -19.84
N TRP A 201 21.37 -14.11 -19.04
CA TRP A 201 22.71 -14.71 -19.07
C TRP A 201 22.67 -16.20 -18.69
N ARG A 202 21.88 -16.56 -17.66
CA ARG A 202 21.76 -17.95 -17.22
C ARG A 202 21.08 -18.84 -18.24
N VAL A 203 20.02 -18.36 -18.91
CA VAL A 203 19.32 -19.12 -19.96
C VAL A 203 20.19 -19.24 -21.21
N ALA A 204 20.87 -18.16 -21.61
CA ALA A 204 21.77 -18.15 -22.76
C ALA A 204 22.98 -19.09 -22.59
N CYS A 205 23.52 -19.23 -21.38
CA CYS A 205 24.63 -20.15 -21.10
C CYS A 205 24.17 -21.60 -20.86
N PHE A 206 22.95 -21.84 -20.38
CA PHE A 206 22.49 -23.20 -20.03
C PHE A 206 22.33 -24.12 -21.24
N PHE A 207 21.78 -23.60 -22.33
CA PHE A 207 21.54 -24.33 -23.57
C PHE A 207 22.85 -24.83 -24.23
N PRO A 208 23.85 -23.99 -24.52
CA PRO A 208 25.09 -24.43 -25.15
C PRO A 208 25.95 -25.32 -24.24
N VAL A 209 25.93 -25.12 -22.91
CA VAL A 209 26.72 -25.94 -21.97
C VAL A 209 26.13 -27.35 -21.82
N ASN A 210 24.80 -27.49 -21.70
CA ASN A 210 24.19 -28.83 -21.67
C ASN A 210 24.38 -29.57 -23.00
N TYR A 211 24.28 -28.85 -24.13
CA TYR A 211 24.49 -29.45 -25.44
C TYR A 211 25.96 -29.86 -25.64
N MET A 212 26.93 -29.07 -25.16
CA MET A 212 28.34 -29.48 -25.14
C MET A 212 28.56 -30.76 -24.33
N VAL A 213 27.95 -30.88 -23.14
CA VAL A 213 28.21 -32.01 -22.24
C VAL A 213 27.58 -33.31 -22.75
N PHE A 214 26.39 -33.24 -23.36
CA PHE A 214 25.68 -34.44 -23.82
C PHE A 214 26.04 -34.85 -25.25
N ASP A 215 26.29 -33.91 -26.18
CA ASP A 215 26.46 -34.22 -27.61
C ASP A 215 27.94 -34.33 -28.05
N LEU A 216 28.91 -33.72 -27.33
CA LEU A 216 30.34 -33.96 -27.65
C LEU A 216 30.81 -35.37 -27.32
N HIS A 217 30.07 -36.13 -26.49
CA HIS A 217 30.44 -37.52 -26.21
C HIS A 217 30.41 -38.40 -27.49
N SER A 218 29.73 -37.93 -28.55
CA SER A 218 29.64 -38.63 -29.84
C SER A 218 30.62 -38.13 -30.92
N LEU A 219 31.35 -37.03 -30.73
CA LEU A 219 32.22 -36.43 -31.75
C LEU A 219 33.69 -36.40 -31.30
N SER A 220 34.45 -37.38 -31.79
CA SER A 220 35.89 -37.51 -31.61
C SER A 220 36.66 -36.52 -32.49
N GLY A 221 37.11 -35.39 -31.92
CA GLY A 221 38.11 -34.53 -32.56
C GLY A 221 38.12 -33.05 -32.09
N PRO A 222 39.29 -32.42 -31.89
CA PRO A 222 39.38 -31.01 -31.50
C PRO A 222 38.93 -30.05 -32.62
N ILE A 223 39.06 -30.45 -33.88
CA ILE A 223 38.69 -29.64 -35.06
C ILE A 223 37.18 -29.58 -35.25
N SER A 224 36.47 -30.70 -35.05
CA SER A 224 35.01 -30.76 -35.10
C SER A 224 34.38 -29.99 -33.93
N ALA A 225 34.96 -30.07 -32.73
CA ALA A 225 34.55 -29.26 -31.59
C ALA A 225 34.70 -27.75 -31.84
N ALA A 226 35.83 -27.33 -32.41
CA ALA A 226 36.08 -25.92 -32.74
C ALA A 226 35.13 -25.38 -33.83
N LEU A 227 34.88 -26.17 -34.87
CA LEU A 227 33.90 -25.82 -35.91
C LEU A 227 32.49 -25.72 -35.33
N TYR A 228 32.07 -26.70 -34.53
CA TYR A 228 30.73 -26.69 -33.93
C TYR A 228 30.53 -25.49 -33.01
N LEU A 229 31.50 -25.19 -32.13
CA LEU A 229 31.45 -23.98 -31.28
C LEU A 229 31.38 -22.70 -32.11
N GLY A 230 32.13 -22.62 -33.22
CA GLY A 230 32.06 -21.49 -34.15
C GLY A 230 30.68 -21.34 -34.79
N TYR A 231 30.08 -22.43 -35.27
CA TYR A 231 28.74 -22.42 -35.87
C TYR A 231 27.64 -22.11 -34.84
N SER A 232 27.71 -22.67 -33.63
CA SER A 232 26.74 -22.36 -32.56
C SER A 232 26.85 -20.90 -32.10
N LEU A 233 28.06 -20.33 -32.00
CA LEU A 233 28.26 -18.91 -31.71
C LEU A 233 27.69 -18.03 -32.83
N PHE A 234 27.95 -18.39 -34.09
CA PHE A 234 27.43 -17.65 -35.24
C PHE A 234 25.90 -17.69 -35.30
N MET A 235 25.29 -18.86 -35.08
CA MET A 235 23.84 -19.02 -35.08
C MET A 235 23.18 -18.30 -33.90
N THR A 236 23.78 -18.33 -32.71
CA THR A 236 23.25 -17.57 -31.55
C THR A 236 23.35 -16.06 -31.76
N LEU A 237 24.43 -15.55 -32.36
CA LEU A 237 24.56 -14.15 -32.75
C LEU A 237 23.53 -13.76 -33.83
N ALA A 238 23.33 -14.60 -34.84
CA ALA A 238 22.33 -14.36 -35.88
C ALA A 238 20.90 -14.30 -35.31
N VAL A 239 20.55 -15.23 -34.43
CA VAL A 239 19.24 -15.24 -33.76
C VAL A 239 19.08 -14.04 -32.83
N MET A 240 20.12 -13.64 -32.09
CA MET A 240 20.11 -12.44 -31.24
C MET A 240 19.89 -11.16 -32.06
N LEU A 241 20.56 -11.02 -33.20
CA LEU A 241 20.37 -9.89 -34.11
C LEU A 241 18.98 -9.89 -34.76
N ALA A 242 18.47 -11.06 -35.17
CA ALA A 242 17.14 -11.17 -35.76
C ALA A 242 16.02 -10.83 -34.75
N THR A 243 16.08 -11.39 -33.55
CA THR A 243 15.10 -11.09 -32.48
C THR A 243 15.24 -9.66 -31.97
N GLY A 244 16.47 -9.14 -31.87
CA GLY A 244 16.75 -7.75 -31.52
C GLY A 244 16.18 -6.76 -32.55
N THR A 245 16.37 -7.03 -33.85
CA THR A 245 15.84 -6.16 -34.91
C THR A 245 14.32 -6.19 -34.98
N VAL A 246 13.68 -7.36 -34.82
CA VAL A 246 12.22 -7.48 -34.74
C VAL A 246 11.65 -6.72 -33.53
N GLY A 247 12.28 -6.86 -32.36
CA GLY A 247 11.87 -6.14 -31.15
C GLY A 247 12.03 -4.62 -31.27
N PHE A 248 13.13 -4.16 -31.87
CA PHE A 248 13.37 -2.74 -32.13
C PHE A 248 12.35 -2.16 -33.12
N LEU A 249 12.10 -2.85 -34.24
CA LEU A 249 11.12 -2.44 -35.24
C LEU A 249 9.70 -2.39 -34.66
N SER A 250 9.32 -3.38 -33.85
CA SER A 250 8.02 -3.42 -33.18
C SER A 250 7.85 -2.24 -32.23
N SER A 251 8.86 -1.94 -31.41
CA SER A 251 8.83 -0.81 -30.46
C SER A 251 8.82 0.54 -31.19
N PHE A 252 9.62 0.68 -32.26
CA PHE A 252 9.66 1.89 -33.07
C PHE A 252 8.33 2.16 -33.77
N TRP A 253 7.71 1.12 -34.34
CA TRP A 253 6.38 1.24 -34.98
C TRP A 253 5.29 1.61 -33.97
N PHE A 254 5.31 1.00 -32.78
CA PHE A 254 4.37 1.33 -31.70
C PHE A 254 4.51 2.79 -31.24
N VAL A 255 5.73 3.28 -31.05
CA VAL A 255 5.99 4.68 -30.67
C VAL A 255 5.53 5.63 -31.78
N HIS A 256 5.82 5.31 -33.05
CA HIS A 256 5.36 6.13 -34.18
C HIS A 256 3.83 6.13 -34.30
N TYR A 257 3.17 5.00 -34.06
CA TYR A 257 1.71 4.90 -34.00
C TYR A 257 1.12 5.77 -32.88
N LEU A 258 1.74 5.75 -31.69
CA LEU A 258 1.32 6.56 -30.55
C LEU A 258 1.44 8.05 -30.87
N PHE A 259 2.57 8.52 -31.41
CA PHE A 259 2.76 9.92 -31.77
C PHE A 259 1.93 10.36 -32.98
N SER A 260 1.66 9.47 -33.93
CA SER A 260 0.73 9.76 -35.04
C SER A 260 -0.72 9.87 -34.57
N SER A 261 -1.11 9.13 -33.54
CA SER A 261 -2.45 9.20 -32.94
C SER A 261 -2.64 10.44 -32.07
N VAL A 262 -1.54 11.08 -31.64
CA VAL A 262 -1.53 12.30 -30.81
C VAL A 262 -1.55 13.59 -31.64
N LYS A 263 -1.74 13.53 -32.97
CA LYS A 263 -1.96 14.75 -33.76
C LYS A 263 -3.34 15.37 -33.50
N LEU A 264 -3.30 16.32 -32.57
CA LEU A 264 -3.76 17.71 -32.67
C LEU A 264 -5.16 17.90 -33.29
N ASN A 265 -6.17 17.90 -32.42
CA ASN A 265 -7.29 18.82 -32.54
C ASN A 265 -6.91 20.14 -31.86
#